data_AF-A0A7M1S7S8-F1
#
_entry.id   AF-A0A7M1S7S8-F1
#
_cell.length_a   1.000
_cell.length_b   1.000
_cell.length_c   1.000
_cell.angle_alpha   90.00
_cell.angle_beta   90.00
_cell.angle_gamma   90.00
#
_symmetry.space_group_name_H-M   'P 1'
#
loop_
_entity.id
_entity.type
_entity.pdbx_description
1 polymer ?
#
loop_
_entity_poly.entity_id
_entity_poly.type
_entity_poly.pdbx_seq_one_letter_code
_entity_poly.pdbx_strand_id
1 'polypeptide(L)'
;MNEEFDINEAIEAIKAGTPIDGKDGVLAPLIKQLTEAALEAELETHLSNEIRNRKNGRSSKTMKSSVGEFDLEVPRDRNGTFEPQFVKKHQTHMSDQIEQKILALYALGNSYAQISEHIEDFYGVHFSKATISAVTDKVIPLLKEWQQRPLEKVYPFVWLDAIHYKIKENGKYVSKAIYTILGVNLSGRKEILGLYLSENEGANFWLQVLTDLSNRGIEDILIASVDGLKGFPEAINTTFPQTEVQLCIVHQIRNSLKYVASKNQKEFMKDLKRVYQAISKEAAELELDRLEEKWGDKYPIVINSWRNKWENLSYYFKYPEDIRRIIYTTNIIESVHRQFRKLTKTKGAFPNENSLLKLLYMGIQNAQKKWTMPMRNWSLTISQLAIFFEGRLDKALEL
;
A
#
# COMPACT_ATOMS: atom_id res chain seq x y z
N MET A 1 37.14 -32.35 15.73
CA MET A 1 37.17 -32.82 14.32
C MET A 1 36.01 -32.13 13.66
N ASN A 2 36.26 -31.20 12.73
CA ASN A 2 35.21 -30.80 11.81
C ASN A 2 35.04 -31.98 10.86
N GLU A 3 33.90 -32.66 10.91
CA GLU A 3 33.53 -33.56 9.80
C GLU A 3 33.47 -32.68 8.56
N GLU A 4 34.32 -32.98 7.58
CA GLU A 4 34.39 -32.29 6.30
C GLU A 4 33.18 -32.73 5.45
N PHE A 5 32.51 -31.81 4.76
CA PHE A 5 31.30 -32.14 4.01
C PHE A 5 31.61 -33.11 2.87
N ASP A 6 31.13 -34.36 2.96
CA ASP A 6 31.31 -35.35 1.90
C ASP A 6 30.25 -35.20 0.82
N ILE A 7 30.69 -34.69 -0.34
CA ILE A 7 29.83 -34.47 -1.51
C ILE A 7 29.25 -35.80 -2.04
N ASN A 8 29.99 -36.91 -1.94
CA ASN A 8 29.51 -38.21 -2.43
C ASN A 8 28.41 -38.77 -1.52
N GLU A 9 28.59 -38.66 -0.20
CA GLU A 9 27.55 -39.01 0.77
C GLU A 9 26.30 -38.16 0.57
N ALA A 10 26.49 -36.86 0.30
CA ALA A 10 25.38 -35.97 0.02
C ALA A 10 24.61 -36.35 -1.26
N ILE A 11 25.31 -36.75 -2.32
CA ILE A 11 24.69 -37.22 -3.57
C ILE A 11 23.89 -38.51 -3.34
N GLU A 12 24.42 -39.46 -2.58
CA GLU A 12 23.71 -40.71 -2.27
C GLU A 12 22.47 -40.45 -1.39
N ALA A 13 22.54 -39.52 -0.44
CA ALA A 13 21.38 -39.09 0.36
C ALA A 13 20.29 -38.46 -0.51
N ILE A 14 20.65 -37.61 -1.49
CA ILE A 14 19.69 -37.03 -2.44
C ILE A 14 19.03 -38.13 -3.27
N LYS A 15 19.80 -39.11 -3.76
CA LYS A 15 19.24 -40.26 -4.51
C LYS A 15 18.32 -41.13 -3.66
N ALA A 16 18.56 -41.20 -2.35
CA ALA A 16 17.73 -41.91 -1.38
C ALA A 16 16.44 -41.14 -1.01
N GLY A 17 16.25 -39.93 -1.54
CA GLY A 17 15.04 -39.12 -1.35
C GLY A 17 15.15 -38.05 -0.28
N THR A 18 16.34 -37.82 0.29
CA THR A 18 16.56 -36.69 1.21
C THR A 18 16.44 -35.38 0.44
N PRO A 19 15.67 -34.41 0.96
CA PRO A 19 15.56 -33.08 0.35
C PRO A 19 16.92 -32.39 0.20
N ILE A 20 17.10 -31.59 -0.85
CA ILE A 20 18.34 -30.81 -1.05
C ILE A 20 18.42 -29.65 -0.04
N ASP A 21 17.27 -29.05 0.26
CA ASP A 21 17.06 -27.94 1.18
C ASP A 21 16.03 -28.28 2.28
N GLY A 22 15.84 -27.37 3.24
CA GLY A 22 14.93 -27.56 4.38
C GLY A 22 15.57 -28.23 5.59
N LYS A 23 14.80 -28.44 6.67
CA LYS A 23 15.29 -28.87 8.00
C LYS A 23 16.21 -30.10 7.98
N ASP A 24 15.93 -31.05 7.10
CA ASP A 24 16.69 -32.30 6.93
C ASP A 24 17.46 -32.32 5.60
N GLY A 25 17.72 -31.12 5.05
CA GLY A 25 18.31 -30.92 3.75
C GLY A 25 19.82 -31.14 3.73
N VAL A 26 20.31 -31.75 2.65
CA VAL A 26 21.72 -32.18 2.56
C VAL A 26 22.71 -31.01 2.51
N LEU A 27 22.25 -29.79 2.23
CA LEU A 27 23.11 -28.59 2.16
C LEU A 27 23.31 -27.86 3.50
N ALA A 28 22.51 -28.13 4.54
CA ALA A 28 22.65 -27.44 5.82
C ALA A 28 24.04 -27.61 6.48
N PRO A 29 24.65 -28.82 6.48
CA PRO A 29 26.01 -29.02 6.99
C PRO A 29 27.08 -28.26 6.19
N LEU A 30 26.92 -28.16 4.86
CA LEU A 30 27.84 -27.40 4.01
C LEU A 30 27.80 -25.90 4.34
N ILE A 31 26.60 -25.33 4.50
CA ILE A 31 26.45 -23.92 4.87
C ILE A 31 27.02 -23.64 6.25
N LYS A 32 26.81 -24.55 7.21
CA LYS A 32 27.46 -24.48 8.53
C LYS A 32 28.98 -24.40 8.38
N GLN A 33 29.59 -25.35 7.69
CA GLN A 33 31.05 -25.42 7.55
C GLN A 33 31.64 -24.19 6.88
N LEU A 34 31.03 -23.71 5.78
CA LEU A 34 31.47 -22.48 5.10
C LEU A 34 31.37 -21.26 6.03
N THR A 35 30.32 -21.19 6.84
CA THR A 35 30.10 -20.09 7.79
C THR A 35 31.12 -20.13 8.93
N GLU A 36 31.41 -21.31 9.49
CA GLU A 36 32.44 -21.47 10.53
C GLU A 36 33.83 -21.14 10.00
N ALA A 37 34.17 -21.60 8.79
CA ALA A 37 35.44 -21.28 8.15
C ALA A 37 35.61 -19.77 7.90
N ALA A 38 34.54 -19.09 7.43
CA ALA A 38 34.56 -17.64 7.25
C ALA A 38 34.78 -16.89 8.59
N LEU A 39 34.10 -17.31 9.65
CA LEU A 39 34.26 -16.70 10.98
C LEU A 39 35.65 -16.96 11.59
N GLU A 40 36.26 -18.11 11.32
CA GLU A 40 37.64 -18.39 11.72
C GLU A 40 38.64 -17.47 10.99
N ALA A 41 38.46 -17.28 9.69
CA ALA A 41 39.29 -16.37 8.90
C ALA A 41 39.15 -14.90 9.36
N GLU A 42 37.93 -14.46 9.69
CA GLU A 42 37.69 -13.13 10.28
C GLU A 42 38.40 -12.97 11.63
N LEU A 43 38.31 -13.98 12.51
CA LEU A 43 38.97 -13.94 13.81
C LEU A 43 40.51 -13.91 13.66
N GLU A 44 41.07 -14.68 12.73
CA GLU A 44 42.51 -14.63 12.47
C GLU A 44 42.98 -13.26 11.99
N THR A 45 42.18 -12.63 11.13
CA THR A 45 42.42 -11.26 10.66
C THR A 45 42.30 -10.24 11.80
N HIS A 46 41.34 -10.43 12.72
CA HIS A 46 41.22 -9.58 13.92
C HIS A 46 42.43 -9.72 14.85
N LEU A 47 42.86 -10.95 15.12
CA LEU A 47 43.97 -11.25 16.01
C LEU A 47 45.34 -10.81 15.45
N SER A 48 45.53 -10.81 14.13
CA SER A 48 46.77 -10.29 13.53
C SER A 48 46.96 -8.79 13.76
N ASN A 49 45.85 -8.06 14.00
CA ASN A 49 45.85 -6.63 14.30
C ASN A 49 45.90 -6.33 15.83
N GLU A 50 45.74 -7.34 16.69
CA GLU A 50 45.75 -7.17 18.16
C GLU A 50 46.84 -8.02 18.85
N ILE A 51 47.99 -7.39 19.12
CA ILE A 51 49.21 -8.04 19.66
C ILE A 51 48.99 -8.70 21.05
N ARG A 52 48.02 -8.24 21.85
CA ARG A 52 47.71 -8.77 23.20
C ARG A 52 46.37 -9.51 23.27
N ASN A 53 45.93 -10.11 22.18
CA ASN A 53 44.72 -10.91 22.14
C ASN A 53 45.02 -12.32 21.60
N ARG A 54 44.14 -13.28 21.91
CA ARG A 54 44.28 -14.67 21.48
C ARG A 54 42.92 -15.36 21.39
N LYS A 55 42.84 -16.45 20.62
CA LYS A 55 41.65 -17.32 20.56
C LYS A 55 41.30 -17.83 21.97
N ASN A 56 40.01 -17.88 22.30
CA ASN A 56 39.48 -18.32 23.59
C ASN A 56 38.19 -19.15 23.43
N GLY A 57 38.31 -20.25 22.69
CA GLY A 57 37.22 -21.19 22.47
C GLY A 57 36.17 -20.70 21.46
N ARG A 58 35.00 -21.35 21.51
CA ARG A 58 33.86 -21.08 20.63
C ARG A 58 32.58 -20.92 21.47
N SER A 59 31.59 -20.19 20.94
CA SER A 59 30.23 -20.16 21.46
C SER A 59 29.26 -20.70 20.42
N SER A 60 28.34 -21.56 20.83
CA SER A 60 27.29 -22.06 19.93
C SER A 60 26.14 -21.05 19.82
N LYS A 61 25.61 -20.89 18.61
CA LYS A 61 24.31 -20.26 18.36
C LYS A 61 23.56 -21.01 17.26
N THR A 62 22.27 -21.27 17.49
CA THR A 62 21.42 -21.87 16.45
C THR A 62 21.10 -20.83 15.38
N MET A 63 21.52 -21.12 14.16
CA MET A 63 21.29 -20.31 12.97
C MET A 63 20.13 -20.84 12.17
N LYS A 64 19.30 -19.92 11.68
CA LYS A 64 18.20 -20.23 10.78
C LYS A 64 18.50 -19.70 9.38
N SER A 65 18.45 -20.57 8.38
CA SER A 65 18.83 -20.27 7.00
C SER A 65 17.74 -20.70 6.02
N SER A 66 17.92 -20.35 4.74
CA SER A 66 17.01 -20.78 3.66
C SER A 66 17.07 -22.29 3.38
N VAL A 67 18.00 -23.03 4.00
CA VAL A 67 18.11 -24.48 3.88
C VAL A 67 17.91 -25.19 5.22
N GLY A 68 17.29 -24.53 6.21
CA GLY A 68 17.03 -25.13 7.53
C GLY A 68 17.78 -24.48 8.69
N GLU A 69 17.66 -25.11 9.87
CA GLU A 69 18.32 -24.69 11.11
C GLU A 69 19.61 -25.52 11.33
N PHE A 70 20.68 -24.88 11.80
CA PHE A 70 21.93 -25.56 12.18
C PHE A 70 22.60 -24.84 13.35
N ASP A 71 23.30 -25.60 14.20
CA ASP A 71 24.09 -25.02 15.30
C ASP A 71 25.45 -24.57 14.80
N LEU A 72 25.68 -23.26 14.84
CA LEU A 72 26.90 -22.61 14.40
C LEU A 72 27.85 -22.40 15.58
N GLU A 73 29.09 -22.88 15.45
CA GLU A 73 30.14 -22.57 16.41
C GLU A 73 30.89 -21.29 16.03
N VAL A 74 30.66 -20.22 16.80
CA VAL A 74 31.32 -18.92 16.57
C VAL A 74 32.62 -18.86 17.37
N PRO A 75 33.78 -18.66 16.75
CA PRO A 75 35.05 -18.54 17.46
C PRO A 75 35.14 -17.21 18.21
N ARG A 76 35.82 -17.22 19.36
CA ARG A 76 35.91 -16.07 20.27
C ARG A 76 37.35 -15.70 20.55
N ASP A 77 37.58 -14.41 20.76
CA ASP A 77 38.82 -13.89 21.31
C ASP A 77 38.77 -13.80 22.85
N ARG A 78 39.92 -13.63 23.50
CA ARG A 78 40.01 -13.56 24.96
C ARG A 78 39.50 -12.25 25.52
N ASN A 79 39.70 -11.15 24.80
CA ASN A 79 39.35 -9.81 25.27
C ASN A 79 37.88 -9.44 24.94
N GLY A 80 37.20 -10.24 24.14
CA GLY A 80 35.81 -10.02 23.71
C GLY A 80 35.65 -8.91 22.67
N THR A 81 36.75 -8.45 22.07
CA THR A 81 36.79 -7.32 21.13
C THR A 81 36.47 -7.72 19.70
N PHE A 82 36.47 -9.02 19.38
CA PHE A 82 36.12 -9.50 18.04
C PHE A 82 34.64 -9.22 17.73
N GLU A 83 34.35 -8.49 16.65
CA GLU A 83 33.00 -8.27 16.12
C GLU A 83 32.87 -8.90 14.72
N PRO A 84 32.30 -10.11 14.61
CA PRO A 84 32.19 -10.79 13.33
C PRO A 84 31.28 -10.02 12.37
N GLN A 85 31.69 -9.93 11.11
CA GLN A 85 30.98 -9.20 10.06
C GLN A 85 30.05 -10.12 9.27
N PHE A 86 30.51 -11.34 8.97
CA PHE A 86 29.74 -12.34 8.24
C PHE A 86 28.47 -12.77 8.99
N VAL A 87 28.59 -13.04 10.29
CA VAL A 87 27.44 -13.29 11.18
C VAL A 87 27.57 -12.50 12.47
N LYS A 88 26.82 -11.41 12.58
CA LYS A 88 26.92 -10.48 13.72
C LYS A 88 26.64 -11.18 15.05
N LYS A 89 27.16 -10.62 16.14
CA LYS A 89 26.79 -11.03 17.51
C LYS A 89 25.27 -11.00 17.65
N HIS A 90 24.70 -12.05 18.24
CA HIS A 90 23.24 -12.24 18.43
C HIS A 90 22.40 -12.39 17.14
N GLN A 91 22.99 -12.30 15.95
CA GLN A 91 22.29 -12.65 14.71
C GLN A 91 22.08 -14.18 14.67
N THR A 92 20.82 -14.58 14.60
CA THR A 92 20.36 -15.99 14.54
C THR A 92 19.76 -16.36 13.19
N HIS A 93 19.76 -15.45 12.20
CA HIS A 93 19.23 -15.70 10.86
C HIS A 93 20.27 -15.37 9.79
N MET A 94 20.48 -16.29 8.84
CA MET A 94 21.56 -16.20 7.84
C MET A 94 21.21 -15.35 6.62
N SER A 95 19.93 -15.17 6.27
CA SER A 95 19.58 -14.53 4.99
C SER A 95 18.50 -13.44 5.10
N ASP A 96 18.77 -12.30 4.45
CA ASP A 96 17.78 -11.28 4.12
C ASP A 96 16.64 -11.85 3.26
N GLN A 97 16.87 -12.98 2.59
CA GLN A 97 15.88 -13.64 1.74
C GLN A 97 14.65 -14.10 2.54
N ILE A 98 14.82 -14.68 3.74
CA ILE A 98 13.68 -15.10 4.56
C ILE A 98 12.88 -13.88 5.02
N GLU A 99 13.55 -12.80 5.42
CA GLU A 99 12.87 -11.55 5.78
C GLU A 99 12.10 -10.97 4.59
N GLN A 100 12.68 -10.96 3.40
CA GLN A 100 11.99 -10.54 2.17
C GLN A 100 10.76 -11.41 1.89
N LYS A 101 10.82 -12.72 2.13
CA LYS A 101 9.66 -13.62 1.97
C LYS A 101 8.59 -13.36 3.04
N ILE A 102 8.99 -13.13 4.29
CA ILE A 102 8.07 -12.70 5.36
C ILE A 102 7.35 -11.40 4.96
N LEU A 103 8.09 -10.40 4.48
CA LEU A 103 7.53 -9.13 4.01
C LEU A 103 6.61 -9.32 2.81
N ALA A 104 6.97 -10.20 1.86
CA ALA A 104 6.13 -10.51 0.70
C ALA A 104 4.81 -11.19 1.12
N LEU A 105 4.85 -12.19 1.99
CA LEU A 105 3.66 -12.87 2.51
C LEU A 105 2.79 -11.90 3.31
N TYR A 106 3.39 -11.04 4.13
CA TYR A 106 2.67 -9.98 4.84
C TYR A 106 1.99 -9.00 3.89
N ALA A 107 2.68 -8.57 2.83
CA ALA A 107 2.15 -7.69 1.79
C ALA A 107 1.04 -8.31 0.94
N LEU A 108 0.85 -9.63 1.02
CA LEU A 108 -0.28 -10.36 0.42
C LEU A 108 -1.48 -10.48 1.37
N GLY A 109 -1.36 -10.01 2.61
CA GLY A 109 -2.43 -9.99 3.61
C GLY A 109 -2.44 -11.20 4.55
N ASN A 110 -1.41 -12.05 4.53
CA ASN A 110 -1.32 -13.21 5.43
C ASN A 110 -1.24 -12.75 6.90
N SER A 111 -1.87 -13.52 7.80
CA SER A 111 -1.71 -13.35 9.24
C SER A 111 -0.33 -13.78 9.70
N TYR A 112 0.13 -13.30 10.86
CA TYR A 112 1.43 -13.76 11.40
C TYR A 112 1.48 -15.26 11.67
N ALA A 113 0.33 -15.90 11.96
CA ALA A 113 0.25 -17.35 12.11
C ALA A 113 0.48 -18.05 10.77
N GLN A 114 -0.22 -17.63 9.71
CA GLN A 114 -0.03 -18.18 8.36
C GLN A 114 1.38 -17.95 7.83
N ILE A 115 1.99 -16.80 8.11
CA ILE A 115 3.38 -16.54 7.73
C ILE A 115 4.32 -17.51 8.45
N SER A 116 4.12 -17.72 9.75
CA SER A 116 4.93 -18.68 10.51
C SER A 116 4.82 -20.09 9.93
N GLU A 117 3.58 -20.55 9.69
CA GLU A 117 3.29 -21.87 9.11
C GLU A 117 3.95 -22.02 7.74
N HIS A 118 3.77 -21.07 6.82
CA HIS A 118 4.40 -21.13 5.50
C HIS A 118 5.92 -21.12 5.56
N ILE A 119 6.53 -20.33 6.45
CA ILE A 119 7.99 -20.30 6.57
C ILE A 119 8.52 -21.60 7.17
N GLU A 120 7.80 -22.19 8.12
CA GLU A 120 8.14 -23.50 8.68
C GLU A 120 8.02 -24.60 7.62
N ASP A 121 6.96 -24.59 6.82
CA ASP A 121 6.74 -25.55 5.72
C ASP A 121 7.83 -25.45 4.63
N PHE A 122 8.17 -24.23 4.19
CA PHE A 122 9.11 -24.04 3.08
C PHE A 122 10.57 -24.17 3.50
N TYR A 123 10.92 -23.72 4.70
CA TYR A 123 12.30 -23.58 5.12
C TYR A 123 12.67 -24.50 6.28
N GLY A 124 11.70 -25.17 6.92
CA GLY A 124 11.94 -25.98 8.11
C GLY A 124 12.25 -25.14 9.35
N VAL A 125 11.92 -23.84 9.30
CA VAL A 125 12.32 -22.84 10.28
C VAL A 125 11.11 -22.27 11.00
N HIS A 126 11.07 -22.39 12.33
CA HIS A 126 10.00 -21.79 13.12
C HIS A 126 10.31 -20.34 13.52
N PHE A 127 9.37 -19.42 13.26
CA PHE A 127 9.46 -18.02 13.67
C PHE A 127 8.30 -17.61 14.58
N SER A 128 8.62 -17.04 15.73
CA SER A 128 7.58 -16.50 16.62
C SER A 128 6.83 -15.33 15.97
N LYS A 129 5.58 -15.10 16.38
CA LYS A 129 4.80 -13.92 15.96
C LYS A 129 5.51 -12.60 16.31
N ALA A 130 6.27 -12.57 17.41
CA ALA A 130 7.05 -11.40 17.82
C ALA A 130 8.19 -11.14 16.82
N THR A 131 8.89 -12.18 16.38
CA THR A 131 9.95 -12.09 15.36
C THR A 131 9.38 -11.59 14.03
N ILE A 132 8.26 -12.16 13.57
CA ILE A 132 7.58 -11.70 12.35
C ILE A 132 7.15 -10.24 12.48
N SER A 133 6.62 -9.83 13.65
CA SER A 133 6.28 -8.43 13.89
C SER A 133 7.51 -7.54 13.75
N ALA A 134 8.62 -7.89 14.41
CA ALA A 134 9.87 -7.13 14.34
C ALA A 134 10.39 -6.99 12.91
N VAL A 135 10.33 -8.05 12.09
CA VAL A 135 10.69 -8.00 10.66
C VAL A 135 9.77 -7.04 9.91
N THR A 136 8.45 -7.13 10.11
CA THR A 136 7.51 -6.22 9.43
C THR A 136 7.59 -4.77 9.92
N ASP A 137 8.06 -4.53 11.16
CA ASP A 137 8.25 -3.19 11.71
C ASP A 137 9.42 -2.45 11.06
N LYS A 138 10.36 -3.17 10.40
CA LYS A 138 11.38 -2.56 9.53
C LYS A 138 10.80 -1.75 8.37
N VAL A 139 9.52 -1.95 8.04
CA VAL A 139 8.80 -1.17 7.01
C VAL A 139 8.38 0.21 7.51
N ILE A 140 8.29 0.43 8.83
CA ILE A 140 7.76 1.69 9.39
C ILE A 140 8.60 2.91 8.98
N PRO A 141 9.95 2.89 9.00
CA PRO A 141 10.75 4.00 8.49
C PRO A 141 10.49 4.29 7.01
N LEU A 142 10.37 3.25 6.18
CA LEU A 142 10.07 3.38 4.74
C LEU A 142 8.69 4.00 4.50
N LEU A 143 7.69 3.62 5.31
CA LEU A 143 6.37 4.23 5.30
C LEU A 143 6.46 5.74 5.61
N LYS A 144 7.22 6.13 6.64
CA LYS A 144 7.38 7.54 7.01
C LYS A 144 8.08 8.34 5.92
N GLU A 145 9.14 7.80 5.34
CA GLU A 145 9.82 8.41 4.20
C GLU A 145 8.87 8.56 3.01
N TRP A 146 8.09 7.52 2.69
CA TRP A 146 7.09 7.56 1.63
C TRP A 146 5.98 8.58 1.88
N GLN A 147 5.58 8.79 3.15
CA GLN A 147 4.61 9.82 3.53
C GLN A 147 5.17 11.24 3.37
N GLN A 148 6.49 11.43 3.51
CA GLN A 148 7.15 12.73 3.40
C GLN A 148 7.79 12.99 2.03
N ARG A 149 7.72 12.01 1.10
CA ARG A 149 8.36 12.12 -0.21
C ARG A 149 7.86 13.35 -0.99
N PRO A 150 8.73 13.99 -1.79
CA PRO A 150 8.32 15.05 -2.69
C PRO A 150 7.31 14.53 -3.72
N LEU A 151 6.36 15.38 -4.08
CA LEU A 151 5.31 15.12 -5.08
C LEU A 151 5.55 15.98 -6.33
N GLU A 152 4.90 15.61 -7.43
CA GLU A 152 4.94 16.43 -8.64
C GLU A 152 4.20 17.77 -8.43
N LYS A 153 4.57 18.78 -9.22
CA LYS A 153 4.01 20.13 -9.06
C LYS A 153 2.53 20.21 -9.41
N VAL A 154 2.10 19.47 -10.43
CA VAL A 154 0.75 19.59 -10.96
C VAL A 154 0.10 18.21 -11.09
N TYR A 155 -1.10 18.08 -10.54
CA TYR A 155 -1.93 16.88 -10.69
C TYR A 155 -3.25 17.24 -11.39
N PRO A 156 -3.47 16.78 -12.64
CA PRO A 156 -4.75 16.98 -13.33
C PRO A 156 -5.98 16.49 -12.58
N PHE A 157 -5.88 15.35 -11.92
CA PHE A 157 -6.99 14.78 -11.15
C PHE A 157 -6.51 14.29 -9.80
N VAL A 158 -7.29 14.60 -8.76
CA VAL A 158 -7.12 14.07 -7.41
C VAL A 158 -8.45 13.54 -6.88
N TRP A 159 -8.44 12.35 -6.29
CA TRP A 159 -9.58 11.77 -5.58
C TRP A 159 -9.24 11.62 -4.11
N LEU A 160 -10.19 11.98 -3.25
CA LEU A 160 -10.08 11.83 -1.81
C LEU A 160 -11.25 10.97 -1.32
N ASP A 161 -10.95 9.74 -0.88
CA ASP A 161 -11.96 8.78 -0.37
C ASP A 161 -11.45 8.13 0.91
N ALA A 162 -12.35 7.59 1.72
CA ALA A 162 -12.04 6.97 3.00
C ALA A 162 -12.44 5.49 3.05
N ILE A 163 -11.70 4.72 3.83
CA ILE A 163 -12.16 3.42 4.33
C ILE A 163 -12.09 3.41 5.84
N HIS A 164 -13.13 2.87 6.46
CA HIS A 164 -13.18 2.73 7.91
C HIS A 164 -12.53 1.41 8.35
N TYR A 165 -11.66 1.51 9.36
CA TYR A 165 -11.01 0.36 9.99
C TYR A 165 -11.21 0.37 11.51
N LYS A 166 -11.21 -0.81 12.13
CA LYS A 166 -11.22 -0.95 13.59
C LYS A 166 -9.79 -0.96 14.11
N ILE A 167 -9.44 0.04 14.92
CA ILE A 167 -8.10 0.22 15.50
C ILE A 167 -8.24 0.27 17.02
N LYS A 168 -7.32 -0.39 17.74
CA LYS A 168 -7.26 -0.33 19.20
C LYS A 168 -6.56 0.95 19.64
N GLU A 169 -7.25 1.72 20.48
CA GLU A 169 -6.78 2.97 21.06
C GLU A 169 -7.25 3.04 22.51
N ASN A 170 -6.34 3.38 23.44
CA ASN A 170 -6.65 3.47 24.87
C ASN A 170 -7.41 2.24 25.41
N GLY A 171 -7.03 1.05 24.93
CA GLY A 171 -7.63 -0.23 25.33
C GLY A 171 -8.95 -0.59 24.62
N LYS A 172 -9.55 0.29 23.83
CA LYS A 172 -10.83 0.08 23.14
C LYS A 172 -10.67 0.05 21.62
N TYR A 173 -11.51 -0.70 20.93
CA TYR A 173 -11.53 -0.71 19.47
C TYR A 173 -12.45 0.39 18.94
N VAL A 174 -11.87 1.39 18.28
CA VAL A 174 -12.58 2.53 17.68
C VAL A 174 -12.58 2.37 16.16
N SER A 175 -13.66 2.83 15.52
CA SER A 175 -13.71 2.90 14.06
C SER A 175 -13.06 4.21 13.63
N LYS A 176 -11.91 4.15 12.93
CA LYS A 176 -11.24 5.34 12.38
C LYS A 176 -11.30 5.31 10.85
N ALA A 177 -11.44 6.49 10.25
CA ALA A 177 -11.41 6.66 8.80
C ALA A 177 -9.95 6.84 8.34
N ILE A 178 -9.54 6.04 7.35
CA ILE A 178 -8.30 6.25 6.61
C ILE A 178 -8.65 6.86 5.26
N TYR A 179 -8.29 8.13 5.10
CA TYR A 179 -8.37 8.84 3.84
C TYR A 179 -7.21 8.46 2.95
N THR A 180 -7.55 8.03 1.75
CA THR A 180 -6.64 7.68 0.67
C THR A 180 -6.74 8.77 -0.38
N ILE A 181 -5.62 9.43 -0.65
CA ILE A 181 -5.53 10.45 -1.69
C ILE A 181 -4.87 9.82 -2.90
N LEU A 182 -5.61 9.74 -4.00
CA LEU A 182 -5.13 9.22 -5.27
C LEU A 182 -4.99 10.38 -6.25
N GLY A 183 -3.80 10.55 -6.81
CA GLY A 183 -3.52 11.51 -7.88
C GLY A 183 -3.32 10.82 -9.22
N VAL A 184 -3.57 11.56 -10.30
CA VAL A 184 -3.11 11.21 -11.65
C VAL A 184 -2.15 12.29 -12.09
N ASN A 185 -0.92 11.89 -12.42
CA ASN A 185 0.12 12.82 -12.81
C ASN A 185 0.01 13.23 -14.29
N LEU A 186 0.90 14.11 -14.76
CA LEU A 186 0.89 14.61 -16.14
C LEU A 186 1.16 13.53 -17.19
N SER A 187 1.79 12.42 -16.78
CA SER A 187 1.96 11.23 -17.63
C SER A 187 0.74 10.32 -17.66
N GLY A 188 -0.35 10.66 -16.97
CA GLY A 188 -1.59 9.88 -16.93
C GLY A 188 -1.48 8.64 -16.06
N ARG A 189 -0.47 8.55 -15.20
CA ARG A 189 -0.27 7.44 -14.28
C ARG A 189 -0.90 7.79 -12.95
N LYS A 190 -1.63 6.83 -12.39
CA LYS A 190 -2.16 6.94 -11.04
C LYS A 190 -1.07 6.70 -10.01
N GLU A 191 -1.16 7.40 -8.90
CA GLU A 191 -0.36 7.15 -7.70
C GLU A 191 -1.14 7.51 -6.43
N ILE A 192 -0.74 6.95 -5.28
CA ILE A 192 -1.32 7.34 -3.99
C ILE A 192 -0.45 8.43 -3.41
N LEU A 193 -0.98 9.65 -3.29
CA LEU A 193 -0.27 10.81 -2.78
C LEU A 193 -0.05 10.70 -1.27
N GLY A 194 -1.03 10.16 -0.54
CA GLY A 194 -0.92 9.96 0.91
C GLY A 194 -2.04 9.12 1.51
N LEU A 195 -1.79 8.68 2.75
CA LEU A 195 -2.76 8.04 3.63
C LEU A 195 -2.84 8.85 4.93
N TYR A 196 -4.04 9.29 5.29
CA TYR A 196 -4.27 10.13 6.45
C TYR A 196 -5.33 9.52 7.34
N LEU A 197 -5.02 9.37 8.61
CA LEU A 197 -5.94 8.88 9.61
C LEU A 197 -6.66 10.08 10.23
N SER A 198 -7.99 9.98 10.35
CA SER A 198 -8.79 11.00 10.98
C SER A 198 -9.54 10.46 12.19
N GLU A 199 -9.55 11.26 13.25
CA GLU A 199 -10.38 11.06 14.43
C GLU A 199 -11.73 11.79 14.29
N ASN A 200 -11.78 12.91 13.55
CA ASN A 200 -12.96 13.73 13.33
C ASN A 200 -12.97 14.33 11.90
N GLU A 201 -14.07 14.17 11.17
CA GLU A 201 -14.26 14.74 9.83
C GLU A 201 -14.63 16.24 9.95
N GLY A 202 -13.66 17.13 9.75
CA GLY A 202 -13.89 18.58 9.80
C GLY A 202 -12.97 19.37 8.87
N ALA A 203 -13.33 20.63 8.61
CA ALA A 203 -12.59 21.50 7.69
C ALA A 203 -11.09 21.64 8.06
N ASN A 204 -10.77 21.71 9.36
CA ASN A 204 -9.38 21.81 9.84
C ASN A 204 -8.53 20.58 9.48
N PHE A 205 -9.11 19.38 9.56
CA PHE A 205 -8.42 18.15 9.16
C PHE A 205 -8.07 18.20 7.67
N TRP A 206 -9.02 18.60 6.83
CA TRP A 206 -8.80 18.69 5.39
C TRP A 206 -7.78 19.77 5.02
N LEU A 207 -7.82 20.92 5.69
CA LEU A 207 -6.82 21.96 5.50
C LEU A 207 -5.42 21.46 5.85
N GLN A 208 -5.26 20.70 6.95
CA GLN A 208 -3.98 20.09 7.31
C GLN A 208 -3.49 19.11 6.23
N VAL A 209 -4.38 18.25 5.73
CA VAL A 209 -4.06 17.28 4.68
C VAL A 209 -3.63 17.98 3.39
N LEU A 210 -4.35 19.00 2.94
CA LEU A 210 -4.04 19.74 1.72
C LEU A 210 -2.77 20.58 1.88
N THR A 211 -2.55 21.15 3.06
CA THR A 211 -1.30 21.87 3.39
C THR A 211 -0.10 20.93 3.36
N ASP A 212 -0.22 19.70 3.87
CA ASP A 212 0.83 18.68 3.77
C ASP A 212 1.15 18.34 2.31
N LEU A 213 0.14 18.15 1.46
CA LEU A 213 0.32 17.93 0.03
C LEU A 213 1.04 19.11 -0.66
N SER A 214 0.67 20.34 -0.31
CA SER A 214 1.33 21.54 -0.85
C SER A 214 2.78 21.65 -0.40
N ASN A 215 3.06 21.43 0.89
CA ASN A 215 4.42 21.43 1.44
C ASN A 215 5.33 20.36 0.82
N ARG A 216 4.74 19.26 0.34
CA ARG A 216 5.45 18.18 -0.37
C ARG A 216 5.71 18.49 -1.85
N GLY A 217 5.22 19.63 -2.36
CA GLY A 217 5.57 20.13 -3.69
C GLY A 217 4.40 20.31 -4.65
N ILE A 218 3.17 19.97 -4.27
CA ILE A 218 2.01 20.25 -5.12
C ILE A 218 1.77 21.77 -5.15
N GLU A 219 1.88 22.33 -6.33
CA GLU A 219 1.60 23.74 -6.62
C GLU A 219 0.18 23.89 -7.18
N ASP A 220 -0.31 22.91 -7.95
CA ASP A 220 -1.61 23.00 -8.60
C ASP A 220 -2.38 21.68 -8.76
N ILE A 221 -3.70 21.77 -8.64
CA ILE A 221 -4.65 20.67 -8.90
C ILE A 221 -5.73 21.19 -9.84
N LEU A 222 -5.94 20.53 -10.97
CA LEU A 222 -6.97 21.00 -11.92
C LEU A 222 -8.36 20.60 -11.43
N ILE A 223 -8.57 19.31 -11.16
CA ILE A 223 -9.87 18.75 -10.79
C ILE A 223 -9.73 17.89 -9.52
N ALA A 224 -10.45 18.26 -8.46
CA ALA A 224 -10.54 17.48 -7.23
C ALA A 224 -11.92 16.81 -7.13
N SER A 225 -11.95 15.48 -7.15
CA SER A 225 -13.16 14.70 -6.95
C SER A 225 -13.28 14.23 -5.50
N VAL A 226 -14.31 14.72 -4.81
CA VAL A 226 -14.48 14.54 -3.37
C VAL A 226 -15.85 13.99 -3.00
N ASP A 227 -15.95 13.35 -1.84
CA ASP A 227 -17.25 13.10 -1.24
C ASP A 227 -17.88 14.44 -0.76
N GLY A 228 -19.20 14.48 -0.63
CA GLY A 228 -19.97 15.66 -0.22
C GLY A 228 -19.86 16.00 1.26
N LEU A 229 -18.65 15.91 1.82
CA LEU A 229 -18.34 16.29 3.20
C LEU A 229 -18.38 17.83 3.34
N LYS A 230 -19.01 18.31 4.42
CA LYS A 230 -19.14 19.75 4.68
C LYS A 230 -17.76 20.37 4.94
N GLY A 231 -17.51 21.55 4.38
CA GLY A 231 -16.26 22.29 4.59
C GLY A 231 -15.09 21.82 3.73
N PHE A 232 -15.28 20.77 2.92
CA PHE A 232 -14.20 20.18 2.14
C PHE A 232 -13.88 20.98 0.86
N PRO A 233 -14.88 21.39 0.04
CA PRO A 233 -14.62 22.30 -1.08
C PRO A 233 -13.93 23.61 -0.64
N GLU A 234 -14.32 24.15 0.51
CA GLU A 234 -13.73 25.38 1.07
C GLU A 234 -12.26 25.17 1.46
N ALA A 235 -11.92 24.03 2.07
CA ALA A 235 -10.54 23.68 2.39
C ALA A 235 -9.67 23.53 1.13
N ILE A 236 -10.22 22.91 0.07
CA ILE A 236 -9.56 22.80 -1.24
C ILE A 236 -9.27 24.18 -1.81
N ASN A 237 -10.30 25.03 -1.91
CA ASN A 237 -10.16 26.37 -2.49
C ASN A 237 -9.28 27.30 -1.64
N THR A 238 -9.11 27.01 -0.35
CA THR A 238 -8.17 27.74 0.51
C THR A 238 -6.72 27.41 0.16
N THR A 239 -6.42 26.14 -0.15
CA THR A 239 -5.04 25.68 -0.42
C THR A 239 -4.69 25.79 -1.90
N PHE A 240 -5.64 25.45 -2.77
CA PHE A 240 -5.50 25.42 -4.22
C PHE A 240 -6.67 26.19 -4.88
N PRO A 241 -6.64 27.54 -4.88
CA PRO A 241 -7.79 28.38 -5.22
C PRO A 241 -8.35 28.21 -6.63
N GLN A 242 -7.53 27.73 -7.56
CA GLN A 242 -7.93 27.50 -8.95
C GLN A 242 -8.48 26.08 -9.18
N THR A 243 -8.51 25.23 -8.16
CA THR A 243 -9.00 23.85 -8.29
C THR A 243 -10.49 23.83 -8.52
N GLU A 244 -10.91 23.04 -9.49
CA GLU A 244 -12.32 22.80 -9.74
C GLU A 244 -12.80 21.58 -8.96
N VAL A 245 -13.73 21.80 -8.05
CA VAL A 245 -14.25 20.76 -7.15
C VAL A 245 -15.46 20.07 -7.79
N GLN A 246 -15.38 18.75 -7.90
CA GLN A 246 -16.44 17.90 -8.42
C GLN A 246 -16.89 16.91 -7.34
N LEU A 247 -18.20 16.85 -7.06
CA LEU A 247 -18.70 15.80 -6.17
C LEU A 247 -18.59 14.43 -6.85
N CYS A 248 -18.04 13.46 -6.15
CA CYS A 248 -17.77 12.15 -6.71
C CYS A 248 -19.07 11.40 -7.01
N ILE A 249 -19.31 11.17 -8.30
CA ILE A 249 -20.48 10.43 -8.80
C ILE A 249 -20.46 9.00 -8.28
N VAL A 250 -19.28 8.39 -8.13
CA VAL A 250 -19.12 7.02 -7.62
C VAL A 250 -19.60 6.92 -6.17
N HIS A 251 -19.27 7.91 -5.32
CA HIS A 251 -19.79 7.99 -3.96
C HIS A 251 -21.29 8.18 -3.94
N GLN A 252 -21.81 9.09 -4.77
CA GLN A 252 -23.25 9.31 -4.87
C GLN A 252 -24.00 8.05 -5.32
N ILE A 253 -23.47 7.29 -6.29
CA ILE A 253 -24.00 5.99 -6.71
C ILE A 253 -23.97 4.99 -5.55
N ARG A 254 -22.83 4.82 -4.86
CA ARG A 254 -22.71 3.90 -3.72
C ARG A 254 -23.69 4.24 -2.60
N ASN A 255 -23.84 5.53 -2.29
CA ASN A 255 -24.79 6.01 -1.28
C ASN A 255 -26.24 5.75 -1.71
N SER A 256 -26.56 5.94 -2.99
CA SER A 256 -27.88 5.63 -3.56
C SER A 256 -28.24 4.14 -3.37
N LEU A 257 -27.30 3.24 -3.71
CA LEU A 257 -27.54 1.79 -3.67
C LEU A 257 -27.77 1.23 -2.26
N LYS A 258 -27.40 1.95 -1.19
CA LYS A 258 -27.74 1.58 0.20
C LYS A 258 -29.25 1.65 0.47
N TYR A 259 -29.97 2.51 -0.24
CA TYR A 259 -31.41 2.73 -0.06
C TYR A 259 -32.26 2.04 -1.14
N VAL A 260 -31.65 1.59 -2.23
CA VAL A 260 -32.33 0.85 -3.29
C VAL A 260 -32.34 -0.64 -2.94
N ALA A 261 -33.54 -1.23 -2.92
CA ALA A 261 -33.71 -2.66 -2.64
C ALA A 261 -32.95 -3.52 -3.66
N SER A 262 -32.28 -4.59 -3.21
CA SER A 262 -31.41 -5.45 -4.02
C SER A 262 -32.03 -5.88 -5.37
N LYS A 263 -33.32 -6.27 -5.36
CA LYS A 263 -34.07 -6.67 -6.57
C LYS A 263 -34.15 -5.57 -7.65
N ASN A 264 -34.11 -4.30 -7.25
CA ASN A 264 -34.26 -3.16 -8.14
C ASN A 264 -32.90 -2.53 -8.52
N GLN A 265 -31.81 -2.87 -7.82
CA GLN A 265 -30.50 -2.22 -8.04
C GLN A 265 -30.00 -2.33 -9.48
N LYS A 266 -30.19 -3.48 -10.14
CA LYS A 266 -29.73 -3.69 -11.52
C LYS A 266 -30.46 -2.77 -12.51
N GLU A 267 -31.78 -2.65 -12.37
CA GLU A 267 -32.61 -1.81 -13.23
C GLU A 267 -32.39 -0.33 -12.94
N PHE A 268 -32.39 0.06 -11.67
CA PHE A 268 -32.08 1.41 -11.23
C PHE A 268 -30.73 1.90 -11.75
N MET A 269 -29.68 1.05 -11.70
CA MET A 269 -28.36 1.41 -12.24
C MET A 269 -28.35 1.56 -13.77
N LYS A 270 -29.21 0.85 -14.50
CA LYS A 270 -29.33 1.01 -15.95
C LYS A 270 -29.91 2.37 -16.30
N ASP A 271 -30.92 2.80 -15.55
CA ASP A 271 -31.55 4.11 -15.73
C ASP A 271 -30.61 5.23 -15.26
N LEU A 272 -29.99 5.09 -14.09
CA LEU A 272 -29.05 6.07 -13.54
C LEU A 272 -27.82 6.29 -14.42
N LYS A 273 -27.36 5.26 -15.15
CA LYS A 273 -26.30 5.40 -16.16
C LYS A 273 -26.60 6.44 -17.22
N ARG A 274 -27.87 6.58 -17.62
CA ARG A 274 -28.27 7.55 -18.63
C ARG A 274 -28.10 8.98 -18.14
N VAL A 275 -28.26 9.20 -16.84
CA VAL A 275 -28.03 10.50 -16.20
C VAL A 275 -26.56 10.89 -16.30
N TYR A 276 -25.64 10.11 -15.73
CA TYR A 276 -24.23 10.53 -15.65
C TYR A 276 -23.39 10.21 -16.91
N GLN A 277 -23.95 9.53 -17.91
CA GLN A 277 -23.31 9.30 -19.21
C GLN A 277 -23.96 10.11 -20.33
N ALA A 278 -24.84 11.05 -20.01
CA ALA A 278 -25.46 11.92 -20.99
C ALA A 278 -24.42 12.76 -21.76
N ILE A 279 -24.81 13.22 -22.95
CA ILE A 279 -23.91 14.01 -23.81
C ILE A 279 -23.70 15.44 -23.31
N SER A 280 -24.70 16.01 -22.61
CA SER A 280 -24.69 17.36 -22.04
C SER A 280 -25.41 17.41 -20.69
N LYS A 281 -25.29 18.53 -19.98
CA LYS A 281 -25.96 18.75 -18.69
C LYS A 281 -27.49 18.74 -18.82
N GLU A 282 -28.02 19.36 -19.87
CA GLU A 282 -29.46 19.46 -20.14
C GLU A 282 -30.05 18.08 -20.45
N ALA A 283 -29.34 17.27 -21.23
CA ALA A 283 -29.73 15.89 -21.49
C ALA A 283 -29.70 15.04 -20.21
N ALA A 284 -28.73 15.29 -19.32
CA ALA A 284 -28.62 14.62 -18.03
C ALA A 284 -29.77 15.00 -17.08
N GLU A 285 -30.19 16.26 -17.10
CA GLU A 285 -31.34 16.76 -16.33
C GLU A 285 -32.64 16.10 -16.77
N LEU A 286 -32.87 15.99 -18.09
CA LEU A 286 -34.02 15.27 -18.62
C LEU A 286 -34.02 13.79 -18.23
N GLU A 287 -32.86 13.13 -18.26
CA GLU A 287 -32.74 11.74 -17.78
C GLU A 287 -32.93 11.64 -16.26
N LEU A 288 -32.57 12.66 -15.49
CA LEU A 288 -32.83 12.72 -14.05
C LEU A 288 -34.33 12.88 -13.76
N ASP A 289 -35.05 13.68 -14.55
CA ASP A 289 -36.52 13.79 -14.50
C ASP A 289 -37.18 12.43 -14.79
N ARG A 290 -36.74 11.72 -15.83
CA ARG A 290 -37.22 10.36 -16.15
C ARG A 290 -36.92 9.35 -15.05
N LEU A 291 -35.75 9.49 -14.41
CA LEU A 291 -35.37 8.64 -13.27
C LEU A 291 -36.31 8.89 -12.08
N GLU A 292 -36.65 10.15 -11.82
CA GLU A 292 -37.60 10.56 -10.78
C GLU A 292 -39.02 10.08 -11.07
N GLU A 293 -39.51 10.20 -12.30
CA GLU A 293 -40.84 9.67 -12.68
C GLU A 293 -40.97 8.18 -12.40
N LYS A 294 -39.90 7.40 -12.66
CA LYS A 294 -39.93 5.94 -12.49
C LYS A 294 -39.67 5.48 -11.07
N TRP A 295 -38.77 6.15 -10.35
CA TRP A 295 -38.24 5.69 -9.07
C TRP A 295 -38.54 6.61 -7.88
N GLY A 296 -39.04 7.82 -8.12
CA GLY A 296 -39.29 8.86 -7.12
C GLY A 296 -40.23 8.41 -6.00
N ASP A 297 -41.33 7.73 -6.35
CA ASP A 297 -42.28 7.22 -5.35
C ASP A 297 -41.68 6.11 -4.47
N LYS A 298 -40.81 5.27 -5.05
CA LYS A 298 -40.21 4.12 -4.35
C LYS A 298 -38.97 4.50 -3.54
N TYR A 299 -38.16 5.42 -4.05
CA TYR A 299 -36.87 5.80 -3.50
C TYR A 299 -36.69 7.33 -3.44
N PRO A 300 -37.60 8.07 -2.77
CA PRO A 300 -37.57 9.54 -2.76
C PRO A 300 -36.29 10.10 -2.13
N ILE A 301 -35.75 9.41 -1.12
CA ILE A 301 -34.48 9.78 -0.46
C ILE A 301 -33.32 9.82 -1.47
N VAL A 302 -33.30 8.87 -2.41
CA VAL A 302 -32.24 8.80 -3.43
C VAL A 302 -32.37 9.96 -4.40
N ILE A 303 -33.56 10.17 -4.97
CA ILE A 303 -33.80 11.24 -5.93
C ILE A 303 -33.52 12.62 -5.32
N ASN A 304 -34.04 12.89 -4.12
CA ASN A 304 -33.78 14.15 -3.41
C ASN A 304 -32.28 14.38 -3.18
N SER A 305 -31.53 13.33 -2.86
CA SER A 305 -30.07 13.42 -2.68
C SER A 305 -29.35 13.81 -3.99
N TRP A 306 -29.80 13.33 -5.14
CA TRP A 306 -29.25 13.73 -6.44
C TRP A 306 -29.63 15.17 -6.80
N ARG A 307 -30.91 15.54 -6.65
CA ARG A 307 -31.40 16.90 -6.93
C ARG A 307 -30.68 17.95 -6.09
N ASN A 308 -30.60 17.74 -4.78
CA ASN A 308 -29.97 18.69 -3.85
C ASN A 308 -28.47 18.91 -4.12
N LYS A 309 -27.80 17.93 -4.72
CA LYS A 309 -26.36 17.97 -5.01
C LYS A 309 -26.07 18.17 -6.50
N TRP A 310 -27.11 18.39 -7.32
CA TRP A 310 -27.01 18.26 -8.77
C TRP A 310 -26.00 19.22 -9.38
N GLU A 311 -25.98 20.47 -8.90
CA GLU A 311 -25.03 21.49 -9.36
C GLU A 311 -23.58 21.01 -9.27
N ASN A 312 -23.18 20.48 -8.11
CA ASN A 312 -21.83 19.98 -7.90
C ASN A 312 -21.58 18.57 -8.46
N LEU A 313 -22.64 17.78 -8.69
CA LEU A 313 -22.55 16.48 -9.34
C LEU A 313 -22.44 16.60 -10.86
N SER A 314 -22.99 17.66 -11.46
CA SER A 314 -23.05 17.90 -12.90
C SER A 314 -21.91 18.79 -13.42
N TYR A 315 -21.03 19.30 -12.55
CA TYR A 315 -19.98 20.23 -12.91
C TYR A 315 -19.08 19.73 -14.06
N TYR A 316 -18.76 18.43 -14.07
CA TYR A 316 -17.96 17.79 -15.10
C TYR A 316 -18.58 17.81 -16.51
N PHE A 317 -19.87 18.10 -16.70
CA PHE A 317 -20.49 18.14 -18.03
C PHE A 317 -19.90 19.22 -18.94
N LYS A 318 -19.22 20.22 -18.38
CA LYS A 318 -18.52 21.24 -19.18
C LYS A 318 -17.33 20.69 -19.96
N TYR A 319 -16.77 19.54 -19.55
CA TYR A 319 -15.59 18.96 -20.19
C TYR A 319 -15.94 18.00 -21.33
N PRO A 320 -15.03 17.78 -22.30
CA PRO A 320 -15.16 16.75 -23.32
C PRO A 320 -15.20 15.33 -22.74
N GLU A 321 -15.73 14.38 -23.53
CA GLU A 321 -15.95 13.00 -23.09
C GLU A 321 -14.70 12.34 -22.49
N ASP A 322 -13.52 12.56 -23.08
CA ASP A 322 -12.26 11.97 -22.60
C ASP A 322 -11.90 12.39 -21.17
N ILE A 323 -12.22 13.62 -20.76
CA ILE A 323 -12.05 14.09 -19.37
C ILE A 323 -13.18 13.54 -18.49
N ARG A 324 -14.43 13.61 -18.96
CA ARG A 324 -15.60 13.16 -18.19
C ARG A 324 -15.51 11.69 -17.78
N ARG A 325 -15.05 10.83 -18.70
CA ARG A 325 -14.87 9.39 -18.46
C ARG A 325 -13.91 9.09 -17.31
N ILE A 326 -12.89 9.91 -17.12
CA ILE A 326 -11.94 9.76 -16.01
C ILE A 326 -12.62 10.13 -14.69
N ILE A 327 -13.48 11.15 -14.69
CA ILE A 327 -14.17 11.62 -13.48
C ILE A 327 -15.19 10.59 -12.98
N TYR A 328 -16.06 10.09 -13.86
CA TYR A 328 -17.17 9.22 -13.46
C TYR A 328 -16.84 7.72 -13.42
N THR A 329 -15.62 7.31 -13.79
CA THR A 329 -15.24 5.90 -13.75
C THR A 329 -15.14 5.41 -12.31
N THR A 330 -15.82 4.30 -12.02
CA THR A 330 -15.77 3.67 -10.69
C THR A 330 -14.41 3.05 -10.39
N ASN A 331 -13.59 2.78 -11.40
CA ASN A 331 -12.42 1.91 -11.25
C ASN A 331 -11.22 2.57 -10.54
N ILE A 332 -11.06 3.90 -10.61
CA ILE A 332 -9.80 4.55 -10.19
C ILE A 332 -9.53 4.32 -8.71
N ILE A 333 -10.39 4.86 -7.83
CA ILE A 333 -10.21 4.73 -6.39
C ILE A 333 -10.75 3.41 -5.83
N GLU A 334 -11.84 2.87 -6.40
CA GLU A 334 -12.42 1.60 -5.94
C GLU A 334 -11.48 0.41 -6.19
N SER A 335 -10.64 0.44 -7.23
CA SER A 335 -9.63 -0.61 -7.45
C SER A 335 -8.58 -0.66 -6.33
N VAL A 336 -8.26 0.49 -5.74
CA VAL A 336 -7.35 0.60 -4.59
C VAL A 336 -8.06 0.13 -3.33
N HIS A 337 -9.26 0.65 -3.09
CA HIS A 337 -10.05 0.28 -1.92
C HIS A 337 -10.40 -1.22 -1.89
N ARG A 338 -10.68 -1.82 -3.05
CA ARG A 338 -10.87 -3.27 -3.18
C ARG A 338 -9.61 -4.04 -2.79
N GLN A 339 -8.43 -3.57 -3.18
CA GLN A 339 -7.17 -4.19 -2.79
C GLN A 339 -6.93 -4.06 -1.28
N PHE A 340 -7.19 -2.89 -0.69
CA PHE A 340 -7.09 -2.72 0.76
C PHE A 340 -8.05 -3.65 1.50
N ARG A 341 -9.33 -3.71 1.11
CA ARG A 341 -10.30 -4.65 1.70
C ARG A 341 -9.86 -6.11 1.55
N LYS A 342 -9.24 -6.48 0.43
CA LYS A 342 -8.68 -7.84 0.24
C LYS A 342 -7.55 -8.12 1.23
N LEU A 343 -6.60 -7.19 1.38
CA LEU A 343 -5.46 -7.31 2.29
C LEU A 343 -5.86 -7.36 3.76
N THR A 344 -6.91 -6.64 4.13
CA THR A 344 -7.39 -6.56 5.52
C THR A 344 -8.50 -7.57 5.83
N LYS A 345 -9.01 -8.33 4.87
CA LYS A 345 -10.17 -9.24 5.06
C LYS A 345 -9.97 -10.23 6.22
N THR A 346 -8.75 -10.72 6.39
CA THR A 346 -8.38 -11.69 7.44
C THR A 346 -8.06 -11.02 8.78
N LYS A 347 -7.96 -9.68 8.82
CA LYS A 347 -7.54 -8.90 9.98
C LYS A 347 -8.76 -8.13 10.51
N GLY A 348 -9.46 -8.71 11.48
CA GLY A 348 -10.71 -8.13 12.01
C GLY A 348 -10.52 -6.75 12.67
N ALA A 349 -9.43 -6.57 13.42
CA ALA A 349 -9.06 -5.29 14.03
C ALA A 349 -7.54 -5.16 14.13
N PHE A 350 -7.07 -3.92 14.21
CA PHE A 350 -5.65 -3.57 14.28
C PHE A 350 -5.25 -3.14 15.70
N PRO A 351 -4.07 -3.56 16.20
CA PRO A 351 -3.64 -3.24 17.57
C PRO A 351 -3.18 -1.79 17.74
N ASN A 352 -2.82 -1.11 16.66
CA ASN A 352 -2.44 0.29 16.60
C ASN A 352 -2.45 0.78 15.14
N GLU A 353 -2.26 2.08 14.95
CA GLU A 353 -2.27 2.74 13.65
C GLU A 353 -1.12 2.29 12.74
N ASN A 354 0.09 2.19 13.28
CA ASN A 354 1.27 1.73 12.52
C ASN A 354 1.05 0.34 11.91
N SER A 355 0.37 -0.56 12.62
CA SER A 355 0.06 -1.91 12.15
C SER A 355 -0.88 -1.92 10.95
N LEU A 356 -1.79 -0.96 10.87
CA LEU A 356 -2.66 -0.75 9.72
C LEU A 356 -1.89 -0.09 8.58
N LEU A 357 -1.23 1.05 8.85
CA LEU A 357 -0.56 1.84 7.82
C LEU A 357 0.56 1.08 7.13
N LYS A 358 1.37 0.29 7.85
CA LYS A 358 2.43 -0.52 7.24
C LYS A 358 1.87 -1.58 6.28
N LEU A 359 0.73 -2.18 6.61
CA LEU A 359 0.06 -3.14 5.72
C LEU A 359 -0.51 -2.47 4.48
N LEU A 360 -1.19 -1.33 4.65
CA LEU A 360 -1.74 -0.56 3.52
C LEU A 360 -0.61 -0.09 2.61
N TYR A 361 0.48 0.43 3.16
CA TYR A 361 1.67 0.83 2.42
C TYR A 361 2.27 -0.32 1.59
N MET A 362 2.50 -1.48 2.20
CA MET A 362 2.99 -2.66 1.46
C MET A 362 2.00 -3.06 0.35
N GLY A 363 0.70 -2.93 0.61
CA GLY A 363 -0.35 -3.10 -0.38
C GLY A 363 -0.25 -2.12 -1.54
N ILE A 364 -0.02 -0.84 -1.26
CA ILE A 364 0.21 0.22 -2.27
C ILE A 364 1.42 -0.13 -3.13
N GLN A 365 2.56 -0.47 -2.50
CA GLN A 365 3.79 -0.82 -3.22
C GLN A 365 3.56 -2.00 -4.19
N ASN A 366 2.81 -3.02 -3.75
CA ASN A 366 2.45 -4.14 -4.62
C ASN A 366 1.45 -3.76 -5.72
N ALA A 367 0.51 -2.85 -5.44
CA ALA A 367 -0.45 -2.36 -6.43
C ALA A 367 0.24 -1.53 -7.52
N GLN A 368 1.15 -0.64 -7.13
CA GLN A 368 1.89 0.27 -8.01
C GLN A 368 2.76 -0.49 -9.04
N LYS A 369 3.30 -1.66 -8.70
CA LYS A 369 4.01 -2.54 -9.66
C LYS A 369 3.17 -2.90 -10.89
N LYS A 370 1.84 -2.84 -10.78
CA LYS A 370 0.91 -3.13 -11.88
C LYS A 370 0.40 -1.87 -12.58
N TRP A 371 0.75 -0.68 -12.10
CA TRP A 371 0.29 0.61 -12.63
C TRP A 371 1.30 1.15 -13.65
N THR A 372 1.58 0.35 -14.67
CA THR A 372 2.62 0.64 -15.67
C THR A 372 2.09 1.46 -16.85
N MET A 373 0.79 1.36 -17.15
CA MET A 373 0.17 2.03 -18.28
C MET A 373 -0.53 3.33 -17.87
N PRO A 374 -0.45 4.38 -18.71
CA PRO A 374 -1.24 5.59 -18.52
C PRO A 374 -2.73 5.30 -18.71
N MET A 375 -3.57 6.24 -18.28
CA MET A 375 -5.00 6.19 -18.56
C MET A 375 -5.27 6.13 -20.07
N ARG A 376 -6.37 5.48 -20.44
CA ARG A 376 -6.77 5.35 -21.84
C ARG A 376 -6.99 6.74 -22.45
N ASN A 377 -6.51 6.94 -23.68
CA ASN A 377 -6.59 8.19 -24.42
C ASN A 377 -5.90 9.39 -23.74
N TRP A 378 -4.93 9.15 -22.84
CA TRP A 378 -4.35 10.22 -22.03
C TRP A 378 -3.78 11.40 -22.84
N SER A 379 -3.11 11.13 -23.97
CA SER A 379 -2.57 12.20 -24.82
C SER A 379 -3.65 13.17 -25.32
N LEU A 380 -4.84 12.67 -25.66
CA LEU A 380 -5.97 13.51 -26.04
C LEU A 380 -6.53 14.24 -24.81
N THR A 381 -6.68 13.53 -23.69
CA THR A 381 -7.15 14.12 -22.43
C THR A 381 -6.28 15.29 -21.99
N ILE A 382 -4.94 15.15 -21.99
CA ILE A 382 -4.04 16.19 -21.52
C ILE A 382 -4.03 17.41 -22.46
N SER A 383 -4.12 17.21 -23.78
CA SER A 383 -4.31 18.32 -24.72
C SER A 383 -5.61 19.08 -24.47
N GLN A 384 -6.71 18.37 -24.20
CA GLN A 384 -7.98 19.01 -23.87
C GLN A 384 -7.91 19.73 -22.52
N LEU A 385 -7.23 19.16 -21.52
CA LEU A 385 -7.00 19.84 -20.25
C LEU A 385 -6.20 21.13 -20.42
N ALA A 386 -5.17 21.15 -21.27
CA ALA A 386 -4.40 22.37 -21.56
C ALA A 386 -5.26 23.49 -22.17
N ILE A 387 -6.26 23.13 -22.99
CA ILE A 387 -7.23 24.10 -23.55
C ILE A 387 -8.19 24.62 -22.46
N PHE A 388 -8.73 23.73 -21.63
CA PHE A 388 -9.70 24.10 -20.59
C PHE A 388 -9.08 24.84 -19.40
N PHE A 389 -7.80 24.60 -19.14
CA PHE A 389 -7.03 25.16 -18.05
C PHE A 389 -5.85 25.97 -18.60
N GLU A 390 -6.14 26.89 -19.51
CA GLU A 390 -5.15 27.72 -20.22
C GLU A 390 -4.13 28.36 -19.24
N GLY A 391 -2.84 28.26 -19.58
CA GLY A 391 -1.74 28.82 -18.79
C GLY A 391 -1.33 28.01 -17.56
N ARG A 392 -2.14 27.04 -17.09
CA ARG A 392 -1.85 26.27 -15.87
C ARG A 392 -0.92 25.09 -16.11
N LEU A 393 -0.86 24.58 -17.33
CA LEU A 393 -0.03 23.42 -17.70
C LEU A 393 1.25 23.80 -18.45
N ASP A 394 1.38 25.03 -18.96
CA ASP A 394 2.46 25.45 -19.87
C ASP A 394 3.85 25.18 -19.29
N LYS A 395 4.10 25.61 -18.05
CA LYS A 395 5.37 25.38 -17.35
C LYS A 395 5.65 23.91 -17.09
N ALA A 396 4.60 23.12 -16.85
CA ALA A 396 4.73 21.73 -16.43
C ALA A 396 4.84 20.76 -17.62
N LEU A 397 4.33 21.17 -18.78
CA LEU A 397 4.41 20.44 -20.05
C LEU A 397 5.49 20.97 -21.00
N GLU A 398 6.21 22.03 -20.61
CA GLU A 398 7.24 22.70 -21.43
C GLU A 398 6.69 23.14 -22.81
N LEU A 399 5.47 23.70 -22.82
CA LEU A 399 4.75 24.13 -24.03
C LEU A 399 5.22 25.49 -24.57
#